data_AF-A0AAD8UVE4-F1
#
_entry.id   AF-A0AAD8UVE4-F1
#
_cell.length_a   1.000
_cell.length_b   1.000
_cell.length_c   1.000
_cell.angle_alpha   90.00
_cell.angle_beta   90.00
_cell.angle_gamma   90.00
#
_symmetry.space_group_name_H-M   'P 1'
#
loop_
_entity.id
_entity.type
_entity.pdbx_description
1 polymer ?
#
loop_
_entity_poly.entity_id
_entity_poly.type
_entity_poly.pdbx_seq_one_letter_code
_entity_poly.pdbx_strand_id
1 'polypeptide(L)'
;MVADKTYDNVVKGGLKIKGKVISKNKKVAKADDSRPRDVIFLQEPKFETKAVPKDDLEAQIQQVISNPALTNSEKSFRIAQIKRHNKQIEELLKESHQERVEKFNKKLSKLSEHFDIPKVGPG
;
A
#
# COMPACT_ATOMS: atom_id res chain seq x y z
N MET A 1 21.53 -43.00 -11.59
CA MET A 1 21.21 -42.18 -10.41
C MET A 1 20.53 -40.91 -10.92
N VAL A 2 19.27 -40.68 -10.55
CA VAL A 2 18.51 -39.49 -10.98
C VAL A 2 18.91 -38.33 -10.08
N ALA A 3 19.38 -37.23 -10.63
CA ALA A 3 19.80 -36.06 -9.85
C ALA A 3 18.56 -35.35 -9.26
N ASP A 4 18.55 -35.17 -7.94
CA ASP A 4 17.52 -34.40 -7.23
C ASP A 4 17.64 -32.92 -7.56
N LYS A 5 16.61 -32.37 -8.22
CA LYS A 5 16.54 -30.97 -8.71
C LYS A 5 15.94 -30.00 -7.70
N THR A 6 15.76 -30.42 -6.46
CA THR A 6 15.02 -29.68 -5.41
C THR A 6 15.60 -28.29 -5.12
N TYR A 7 16.88 -28.05 -5.43
CA TYR A 7 17.58 -26.81 -5.07
C TYR A 7 18.14 -26.01 -6.26
N ASP A 8 17.72 -26.32 -7.49
CA ASP A 8 18.24 -25.65 -8.70
C ASP A 8 17.84 -24.16 -8.76
N ASN A 9 16.71 -23.78 -8.14
CA ASN A 9 16.17 -22.43 -8.20
C ASN A 9 16.69 -21.49 -7.08
N VAL A 10 17.56 -21.99 -6.19
CA VAL A 10 18.06 -21.20 -5.07
C VAL A 10 19.20 -20.31 -5.55
N VAL A 11 19.04 -18.99 -5.40
CA VAL A 11 20.11 -18.02 -5.69
C VAL A 11 21.23 -18.20 -4.68
N LYS A 12 22.33 -18.84 -5.10
CA LYS A 12 23.53 -19.04 -4.28
C LYS A 12 24.43 -17.80 -4.40
N GLY A 13 24.79 -17.20 -3.27
CA GLY A 13 25.72 -16.05 -3.18
C GLY A 13 25.15 -14.84 -2.44
N GLY A 14 26.01 -13.85 -2.17
CA GLY A 14 25.63 -12.63 -1.48
C GLY A 14 24.72 -11.72 -2.33
N LEU A 15 23.67 -11.17 -1.71
CA LEU A 15 22.68 -10.28 -2.32
C LEU A 15 23.34 -9.01 -2.87
N LYS A 16 23.40 -8.86 -4.20
CA LYS A 16 23.84 -7.63 -4.87
C LYS A 16 22.65 -6.71 -5.07
N ILE A 17 22.56 -5.64 -4.28
CA ILE A 17 21.53 -4.60 -4.46
C ILE A 17 21.92 -3.76 -5.68
N LYS A 18 21.08 -3.77 -6.71
CA LYS A 18 21.25 -2.90 -7.89
C LYS A 18 20.88 -1.47 -7.50
N GLY A 19 21.87 -0.69 -7.08
CA GLY A 19 21.69 0.70 -6.68
C GLY A 19 23.02 1.34 -6.34
N LYS A 20 23.17 2.63 -6.64
CA LYS A 20 24.37 3.41 -6.32
C LYS A 20 24.52 3.46 -4.79
N VAL A 21 25.65 2.98 -4.28
CA VAL A 21 26.00 3.07 -2.87
C VAL A 21 25.90 4.54 -2.46
N ILE A 22 25.07 4.85 -1.47
CA ILE A 22 24.89 6.24 -1.01
C ILE A 22 26.21 6.65 -0.36
N SER A 23 27.06 7.35 -1.12
CA SER A 23 28.25 8.00 -0.58
C SER A 23 27.77 9.08 0.37
N LYS A 24 27.87 8.81 1.68
CA LYS A 24 27.70 9.81 2.73
C LYS A 24 28.83 10.83 2.54
N ASN A 25 28.55 11.93 1.86
CA ASN A 25 29.23 13.23 1.96
C ASN A 25 28.64 14.18 0.92
N LYS A 26 27.50 14.82 1.25
CA LYS A 26 27.07 16.04 0.56
C LYS A 26 27.02 17.15 1.58
N LYS A 27 27.92 18.14 1.44
CA LYS A 27 27.92 19.37 2.24
C LYS A 27 26.57 20.07 2.05
N VAL A 28 25.96 20.54 3.14
CA VAL A 28 24.72 21.31 3.10
C VAL A 28 25.04 22.67 2.47
N ALA A 29 24.57 22.89 1.24
CA ALA A 29 24.60 24.20 0.61
C ALA A 29 23.53 25.09 1.28
N LYS A 30 23.89 26.34 1.60
CA LYS A 30 22.95 27.36 2.08
C LYS A 30 21.87 27.55 1.03
N ALA A 31 20.62 27.55 1.47
CA ALA A 31 19.47 27.75 0.60
C ALA A 31 19.43 29.20 0.12
N ASP A 32 19.67 29.42 -1.16
CA ASP A 32 19.33 30.65 -1.87
C ASP A 32 17.80 30.76 -1.96
N ASP A 33 17.28 31.92 -1.56
CA ASP A 33 15.86 32.33 -1.53
C ASP A 33 15.36 32.78 -2.93
N SER A 34 16.25 32.84 -3.92
CA SER A 34 15.93 33.19 -5.31
C SER A 34 15.40 32.02 -6.15
N ARG A 35 15.17 30.85 -5.56
CA ARG A 35 14.69 29.70 -6.32
C ARG A 35 13.23 29.94 -6.74
N PRO A 36 12.90 29.92 -8.04
CA PRO A 36 11.52 30.00 -8.48
C PRO A 36 10.76 28.86 -7.80
N ARG A 37 9.59 29.17 -7.22
CA ARG A 37 8.71 28.15 -6.64
C ARG A 37 8.51 27.11 -7.72
N ASP A 38 8.99 25.89 -7.47
CA ASP A 38 8.73 24.75 -8.35
C ASP A 38 7.22 24.62 -8.45
N VAL A 39 6.66 25.11 -9.56
CA VAL A 39 5.24 24.98 -9.84
C VAL A 39 5.04 23.51 -10.12
N ILE A 40 4.63 22.76 -9.08
CA ILE A 40 4.29 21.36 -9.20
C ILE A 40 3.13 21.30 -10.19
N PHE A 41 3.42 20.91 -11.42
CA PHE A 41 2.40 20.66 -12.43
C PHE A 41 1.63 19.42 -11.96
N LEU A 42 0.50 19.66 -11.30
CA LEU A 42 -0.38 18.61 -10.83
C LEU A 42 -1.05 18.02 -12.07
N GLN A 43 -0.40 17.03 -12.68
CA GLN A 43 -0.99 16.29 -13.78
C GLN A 43 -2.21 15.56 -13.22
N GLU A 44 -3.40 16.06 -13.55
CA GLU A 44 -4.64 15.40 -13.19
C GLU A 44 -4.57 13.97 -13.74
N PRO A 45 -4.59 12.93 -12.88
CA PRO A 45 -4.65 11.58 -13.37
C PRO A 45 -5.99 11.45 -14.08
N LYS A 46 -5.96 11.21 -15.40
CA LYS A 46 -7.14 10.82 -16.17
C LYS A 46 -7.67 9.54 -15.53
N PHE A 47 -8.64 9.68 -14.64
CA PHE A 47 -9.27 8.58 -13.96
C PHE A 47 -10.24 7.95 -14.96
N GLU A 48 -9.72 7.05 -15.81
CA GLU A 48 -10.58 6.14 -16.55
C GLU A 48 -11.28 5.28 -15.51
N THR A 49 -12.57 5.57 -15.26
CA THR A 49 -13.47 4.72 -14.49
C THR A 49 -13.69 3.42 -15.26
N LYS A 50 -12.69 2.53 -15.27
CA LYS A 50 -12.92 1.14 -15.62
C LYS A 50 -13.64 0.52 -14.45
N ALA A 51 -14.98 0.55 -14.52
CA ALA A 51 -15.82 -0.25 -13.65
C ALA A 51 -15.37 -1.70 -13.80
N VAL A 52 -14.68 -2.23 -12.79
CA VAL A 52 -14.25 -3.64 -12.75
C VAL A 52 -15.53 -4.46 -12.65
N PRO A 53 -15.91 -5.22 -13.69
CA PRO A 53 -17.13 -6.03 -13.66
C PRO A 53 -17.04 -7.07 -12.55
N LYS A 54 -18.15 -7.39 -11.90
CA LYS A 54 -18.22 -8.47 -10.89
C LYS A 54 -17.79 -9.83 -11.46
N ASP A 55 -17.90 -10.01 -12.78
CA ASP A 55 -17.46 -11.19 -13.50
C ASP A 55 -15.94 -11.43 -13.39
N ASP A 56 -15.15 -10.38 -13.12
CA ASP A 56 -13.70 -10.51 -12.92
C ASP A 56 -13.33 -11.20 -11.60
N LEU A 57 -14.16 -11.09 -10.56
CA LEU A 57 -13.85 -11.65 -9.23
C LEU A 57 -13.86 -13.19 -9.25
N GLU A 58 -14.93 -13.77 -9.78
CA GLU A 58 -15.07 -15.22 -9.86
C GLU A 58 -14.04 -15.82 -10.81
N ALA A 59 -13.72 -15.13 -11.92
CA ALA A 59 -12.64 -15.53 -12.82
C ALA A 59 -11.27 -15.55 -12.13
N GLN A 60 -10.95 -14.52 -11.32
CA GLN A 60 -9.70 -14.49 -10.53
C GLN A 60 -9.63 -15.62 -9.50
N ILE A 61 -10.74 -15.93 -8.84
CA ILE A 61 -10.82 -17.04 -7.87
C ILE A 61 -10.60 -18.37 -8.59
N GLN A 62 -11.25 -18.60 -9.74
CA GLN A 62 -11.10 -19.82 -10.54
C GLN A 62 -9.67 -19.99 -11.07
N GLN A 63 -9.00 -18.89 -11.44
CA GLN A 63 -7.59 -18.92 -11.86
C GLN A 63 -6.66 -19.36 -10.71
N VAL A 64 -6.94 -18.93 -9.48
CA VAL A 64 -6.17 -19.37 -8.30
C VAL A 64 -6.42 -20.84 -7.99
N ILE A 65 -7.67 -21.30 -8.08
CA ILE A 65 -8.05 -22.69 -7.81
C ILE A 65 -7.41 -23.64 -8.84
N SER A 66 -7.47 -23.27 -10.12
CA SER A 66 -6.96 -24.09 -11.23
C SER A 66 -5.44 -24.15 -11.31
N ASN A 67 -4.72 -23.25 -10.62
CA ASN A 67 -3.26 -23.22 -10.64
C ASN A 67 -2.67 -24.45 -9.89
N PRO A 68 -1.94 -25.35 -10.58
CA PRO A 68 -1.37 -26.55 -9.97
C PRO A 68 -0.10 -26.26 -9.14
N ALA A 69 0.54 -25.10 -9.31
CA ALA A 69 1.77 -24.76 -8.60
C ALA A 69 1.53 -24.28 -7.16
N LEU A 70 0.28 -23.97 -6.80
CA LEU A 70 -0.09 -23.49 -5.46
C LEU A 70 -0.53 -24.64 -4.57
N THR A 71 -0.08 -24.59 -3.32
CA THR A 71 -0.58 -25.48 -2.26
C THR A 71 -2.02 -25.10 -1.87
N ASN A 72 -2.73 -26.02 -1.22
CA ASN A 72 -4.10 -25.76 -0.74
C ASN A 72 -4.17 -24.55 0.22
N SER A 73 -3.15 -24.39 1.07
CA SER A 73 -3.04 -23.25 1.99
C SER A 73 -2.81 -21.93 1.26
N GLU A 74 -1.97 -21.91 0.23
CA GLU A 74 -1.75 -20.71 -0.57
C GLU A 74 -2.98 -20.33 -1.40
N LYS A 75 -3.70 -21.32 -1.93
CA LYS A 75 -4.96 -21.12 -2.65
C LYS A 75 -5.99 -20.44 -1.74
N SER A 76 -6.22 -20.98 -0.54
CA SER A 76 -7.20 -20.40 0.40
C SER A 76 -6.81 -18.98 0.84
N PHE A 77 -5.52 -18.74 1.10
CA PHE A 77 -5.01 -17.42 1.44
C PHE A 77 -5.26 -16.40 0.32
N ARG A 78 -4.90 -16.74 -0.93
CA ARG A 78 -5.09 -15.84 -2.07
C ARG A 78 -6.56 -15.54 -2.32
N ILE A 79 -7.44 -16.54 -2.23
CA ILE A 79 -8.88 -16.32 -2.36
C ILE A 79 -9.39 -15.37 -1.27
N ALA A 80 -8.96 -15.57 -0.02
CA ALA A 80 -9.32 -14.67 1.08
C ALA A 80 -8.81 -13.24 0.86
N GLN A 81 -7.60 -13.08 0.33
CA GLN A 81 -7.03 -11.78 -0.02
C GLN A 81 -7.83 -11.08 -1.11
N ILE A 82 -8.17 -11.78 -2.19
CA ILE A 82 -9.00 -11.26 -3.29
C ILE A 82 -10.35 -10.77 -2.74
N LYS A 83 -11.04 -11.59 -1.94
CA LYS A 83 -12.32 -11.23 -1.32
C LYS A 83 -12.22 -9.98 -0.43
N ARG A 84 -11.18 -9.90 0.40
CA ARG A 84 -10.94 -8.73 1.28
C ARG A 84 -10.67 -7.48 0.47
N HIS A 85 -9.83 -7.58 -0.56
CA HIS A 85 -9.49 -6.46 -1.43
C HIS A 85 -10.72 -5.90 -2.14
N ASN A 86 -11.57 -6.77 -2.69
CA ASN A 86 -12.79 -6.32 -3.36
C ASN A 86 -13.76 -5.64 -2.39
N LYS A 87 -13.93 -6.19 -1.17
CA LYS A 87 -14.71 -5.52 -0.13
C LYS A 87 -14.14 -4.14 0.22
N GLN A 88 -12.81 -4.01 0.32
CA GLN A 88 -12.16 -2.71 0.56
C GLN A 88 -12.41 -1.73 -0.58
N ILE A 89 -12.35 -2.17 -1.84
CA ILE A 89 -12.69 -1.34 -2.99
C ILE A 89 -14.14 -0.88 -2.91
N GLU A 90 -15.07 -1.80 -2.65
CA GLU A 90 -16.50 -1.46 -2.50
C GLU A 90 -16.73 -0.44 -1.38
N GLU A 91 -16.03 -0.55 -0.27
CA GLU A 91 -16.09 0.41 0.83
C GLU A 91 -15.49 1.78 0.44
N LEU A 92 -14.35 1.79 -0.27
CA LEU A 92 -13.72 3.02 -0.75
C LEU A 92 -14.54 3.73 -1.82
N LEU A 93 -15.29 2.99 -2.64
CA LEU A 93 -16.17 3.54 -3.67
C LEU A 93 -17.43 4.19 -3.08
N LYS A 94 -17.82 3.85 -1.84
CA LYS A 94 -19.00 4.45 -1.18
C LYS A 94 -18.78 5.89 -0.75
N GLU A 95 -17.55 6.29 -0.43
CA GLU A 95 -17.24 7.61 0.09
C GLU A 95 -16.40 8.40 -0.91
N SER A 96 -16.85 9.61 -1.26
CA SER A 96 -16.04 10.52 -2.07
C SER A 96 -14.77 10.96 -1.31
N HIS A 97 -13.74 11.43 -2.02
CA HIS A 97 -12.54 11.96 -1.35
C HIS A 97 -12.90 13.10 -0.39
N GLN A 98 -13.80 14.00 -0.81
CA GLN A 98 -14.26 15.10 0.02
C GLN A 98 -14.95 14.59 1.29
N GLU A 99 -15.86 13.62 1.18
CA GLU A 99 -16.51 13.01 2.34
C GLU A 99 -15.51 12.36 3.30
N ARG A 100 -14.47 11.69 2.77
CA ARG A 100 -13.39 11.13 3.58
C ARG A 100 -12.63 12.21 4.35
N VAL A 101 -12.32 13.33 3.69
CA VAL A 101 -11.67 14.48 4.34
C VAL A 101 -12.57 15.10 5.40
N GLU A 102 -13.85 15.31 5.10
CA GLU A 102 -14.82 15.85 6.06
C GLU A 102 -14.99 14.93 7.27
N LYS A 103 -15.10 13.61 7.06
CA LYS A 103 -15.19 12.60 8.13
C LYS A 103 -13.93 12.59 8.97
N PHE A 104 -12.77 12.72 8.36
CA PHE A 104 -11.49 12.82 9.06
C PHE A 104 -11.42 14.09 9.92
N ASN A 105 -11.79 15.25 9.37
CA ASN A 105 -11.81 16.52 10.10
C ASN A 105 -12.81 16.49 11.25
N LYS A 106 -14.02 15.95 11.03
CA LYS A 106 -15.03 15.71 12.07
C LYS A 106 -14.53 14.75 13.15
N LYS A 107 -13.65 13.80 12.81
CA LYS A 107 -13.02 12.92 13.81
C LYS A 107 -11.98 13.69 14.62
N LEU A 108 -11.10 14.45 13.96
CA LEU A 108 -10.09 15.26 14.64
C LEU A 108 -10.72 16.28 15.60
N SER A 109 -11.80 16.94 15.20
CA SER A 109 -12.51 17.90 16.06
C SER A 109 -13.16 17.25 17.29
N LYS A 110 -13.39 15.92 17.26
CA LYS A 110 -13.96 15.16 18.37
C LYS A 110 -12.90 14.51 19.26
N LEU A 111 -11.66 14.36 18.77
CA LEU A 111 -10.58 13.81 19.58
C LEU A 111 -10.22 14.82 20.67
N SER A 112 -9.92 14.31 21.87
CA SER A 112 -9.46 15.16 22.96
C SER A 112 -8.07 15.70 22.65
N GLU A 113 -7.84 16.97 23.02
CA GLU A 113 -6.51 17.57 22.94
C GLU A 113 -5.54 16.91 23.92
N HIS A 114 -6.06 16.53 25.09
CA HIS A 114 -5.32 15.87 26.16
C HIS A 114 -5.78 14.42 26.33
N PHE A 115 -4.80 13.51 26.40
CA PHE A 115 -5.02 12.08 26.64
C PHE A 115 -4.70 11.67 28.08
N ASP A 116 -4.49 12.65 28.95
CA ASP A 116 -4.18 12.43 30.37
C ASP A 116 -5.18 13.18 31.24
N ILE A 117 -5.40 12.65 32.45
CA ILE A 117 -6.30 13.25 33.41
C ILE A 117 -5.54 14.38 34.10
N PRO A 118 -6.10 15.60 34.18
CA PRO A 118 -5.45 16.66 34.91
C PRO A 118 -5.21 16.24 36.37
N LYS A 119 -4.04 16.58 36.90
CA LYS A 119 -3.63 16.17 38.25
C LYS A 119 -4.60 16.73 39.28
N VAL A 120 -5.45 15.87 39.85
CA VAL A 120 -6.33 16.21 40.97
C VAL A 120 -5.57 16.04 42.28
N GLY A 121 -5.19 17.17 42.89
CA GLY A 121 -4.65 17.19 44.26
C GLY A 121 -5.76 17.58 45.24
N PRO A 122 -5.78 17.02 46.47
CA PRO A 122 -6.64 17.53 47.54
C PRO A 122 -6.13 18.92 47.95
N GLY A 123 -6.76 19.94 47.38
CA GLY A 123 -6.78 21.30 47.90
C GLY A 123 -8.18 21.59 48.39
#